data_AF-A0A8D0GK70-F1
#
_entry.id   AF-A0A8D0GK70-F1
#
_cell.length_a   1.000
_cell.length_b   1.000
_cell.length_c   1.000
_cell.angle_alpha   90.00
_cell.angle_beta   90.00
_cell.angle_gamma   90.00
#
_symmetry.space_group_name_H-M   'P 1'
#
loop_
_entity.id
_entity.type
_entity.pdbx_description
1 polymer ?
#
loop_
_entity_poly.entity_id
_entity_poly.type
_entity_poly.pdbx_seq_one_letter_code
_entity_poly.pdbx_strand_id
1 'polypeptide(L)'
;MTLSWGFPLSFRALSCGEHVFCFYFLTCGLCIAQSLKIPHDRKDEIDFDKIIKQLGETHTARAIVIFANDEDIKQILAAAKRAGKVGHFLWVGSDTWGSKINPLSEQEDIAEGAITILPKRATIEGFDTYFTSRTLENNRRNVWFAEYWEENFNCKLTISGSKKEDTDRKCTGQERIGKDSHYEQEGKVQFVIDAVYAMAHALHHMNKDLCADYPGVCPEMEHAGGKKLLKYIRSVNFNGSAGTPVMFNKNGDAPGRYDIFQYHTTNTTTPGYHLIGQWTDDLQLNVSPFYSVFTHFQQCMIPKWWLLQSC
;
A
#
# COMPACT_ATOMS: atom_id res chain seq x y z
N MET A 1 14.00 -21.07 33.67
CA MET A 1 12.61 -20.62 33.88
C MET A 1 12.20 -19.81 32.67
N THR A 2 11.59 -20.47 31.69
CA THR A 2 11.09 -19.89 30.44
C THR A 2 9.58 -19.79 30.57
N LEU A 3 9.06 -18.57 30.68
CA LEU A 3 7.62 -18.31 30.62
C LEU A 3 7.22 -18.15 29.14
N SER A 4 6.61 -19.22 28.62
CA SER A 4 5.86 -19.24 27.38
C SER A 4 4.53 -18.52 27.61
N TRP A 5 4.30 -17.41 26.90
CA TRP A 5 2.95 -16.92 26.63
C TRP A 5 2.58 -17.28 25.20
N GLY A 6 1.78 -18.34 25.08
CA GLY A 6 1.13 -18.72 23.84
C GLY A 6 -0.11 -17.86 23.60
N PHE A 7 -0.09 -17.12 22.50
CA PHE A 7 -1.29 -16.72 21.77
C PHE A 7 -1.20 -17.35 20.38
N PRO A 8 -2.03 -18.34 20.02
CA PRO A 8 -2.15 -18.79 18.65
C PRO A 8 -3.22 -17.91 17.97
N LEU A 9 -2.88 -16.66 17.66
CA LEU A 9 -3.56 -15.95 16.58
C LEU A 9 -2.82 -16.33 15.29
N SER A 10 -3.19 -17.48 14.73
CA SER A 10 -2.79 -17.84 13.38
C SER A 10 -3.55 -16.93 12.40
N PHE A 11 -3.02 -15.74 12.14
CA PHE A 11 -3.33 -15.02 10.92
C PHE A 11 -2.52 -15.65 9.80
N ARG A 12 -3.13 -16.56 9.04
CA ARG A 12 -2.64 -16.89 7.70
C ARG A 12 -3.12 -15.79 6.75
N ALA A 13 -2.38 -14.68 6.69
CA ALA A 13 -2.47 -13.75 5.57
C ALA A 13 -1.36 -14.08 4.58
N LEU A 14 -1.63 -15.03 3.68
CA LEU A 14 -0.74 -15.39 2.57
C LEU A 14 -1.61 -15.42 1.29
N SER A 15 -1.42 -14.41 0.44
CA SER A 15 -1.99 -14.29 -0.92
C SER A 15 -3.53 -14.41 -1.07
N CYS A 16 -4.32 -13.66 -0.29
CA CYS A 16 -5.78 -13.62 -0.52
C CYS A 16 -6.13 -12.84 -1.82
N GLY A 17 -5.35 -11.81 -2.15
CA GLY A 17 -5.62 -10.92 -3.29
C GLY A 17 -5.64 -11.63 -4.64
N GLU A 18 -4.61 -12.42 -4.94
CA GLU A 18 -4.51 -13.18 -6.21
C GLU A 18 -5.64 -14.21 -6.35
N HIS A 19 -5.93 -14.98 -5.31
CA HIS A 19 -6.96 -16.03 -5.37
C HIS A 19 -8.36 -15.48 -5.59
N VAL A 20 -8.69 -14.38 -4.89
CA VAL A 20 -9.98 -13.68 -5.08
C VAL A 20 -10.04 -13.06 -6.47
N PHE A 21 -8.95 -12.45 -6.94
CA PHE A 21 -8.87 -11.88 -8.28
C PHE A 21 -9.10 -12.93 -9.38
N CYS A 22 -8.42 -14.08 -9.27
CA CYS A 22 -8.58 -15.20 -10.19
C CYS A 22 -10.02 -15.72 -10.23
N PHE A 23 -10.67 -15.83 -9.08
CA PHE A 23 -12.07 -16.22 -9.00
C PHE A 23 -12.98 -15.24 -9.76
N TYR A 24 -12.86 -13.94 -9.50
CA TYR A 24 -13.68 -12.93 -10.17
C TYR A 24 -13.43 -12.83 -11.68
N PHE A 25 -12.17 -12.97 -12.11
CA PHE A 25 -11.81 -12.95 -13.53
C PHE A 25 -12.52 -14.05 -14.31
N LEU A 26 -12.52 -15.27 -13.77
CA LEU A 26 -13.19 -16.41 -14.40
C LEU A 26 -14.71 -16.22 -14.42
N THR A 27 -15.31 -15.67 -13.36
CA THR A 27 -16.75 -15.39 -13.34
C THR A 27 -17.18 -14.29 -14.29
N CYS A 28 -16.27 -13.37 -14.65
CA CYS A 28 -16.50 -12.29 -15.61
C CYS A 28 -16.15 -12.69 -17.06
N GLY A 29 -15.81 -13.96 -17.32
CA GLY A 29 -15.48 -14.44 -18.66
C GLY A 29 -14.10 -14.04 -19.17
N LEU A 30 -13.18 -13.65 -18.27
CA LEU A 30 -11.79 -13.35 -18.60
C LEU A 30 -10.90 -14.58 -18.37
N CYS A 31 -9.92 -14.80 -19.25
CA CYS A 31 -8.96 -15.89 -19.13
C CYS A 31 -7.63 -15.39 -18.56
N ILE A 32 -7.00 -16.21 -17.72
CA ILE A 32 -5.66 -15.96 -17.18
C ILE A 32 -4.69 -16.83 -17.96
N ALA A 33 -3.77 -16.20 -18.69
CA ALA A 33 -2.78 -16.90 -19.50
C ALA A 33 -1.76 -17.64 -18.65
N GLN A 34 -1.26 -16.99 -17.60
CA GLN A 34 -0.29 -17.53 -16.67
C GLN A 34 -0.48 -16.86 -15.30
N SER A 35 -0.27 -17.62 -14.22
CA SER A 35 -0.06 -17.04 -12.88
C SER A 35 1.33 -17.40 -12.39
N LEU A 36 2.07 -16.41 -11.92
CA LEU A 36 3.41 -16.55 -11.36
C LEU A 36 3.44 -15.95 -9.97
N LYS A 37 4.12 -16.63 -9.04
CA LYS A 37 4.24 -16.20 -7.66
C LYS A 37 5.69 -15.81 -7.34
N ILE A 38 5.85 -14.65 -6.72
CA ILE A 38 7.12 -14.20 -6.16
C ILE A 38 7.27 -14.86 -4.79
N PRO A 39 8.35 -15.64 -4.54
CA PRO A 39 8.60 -16.24 -3.24
C PRO A 39 8.76 -15.17 -2.16
N HIS A 40 8.15 -15.38 -0.99
CA HIS A 40 8.28 -14.45 0.14
C HIS A 40 9.55 -14.72 0.97
N ASP A 41 10.06 -15.95 0.95
CA ASP A 41 11.29 -16.32 1.67
C ASP A 41 12.51 -15.82 0.88
N ARG A 42 13.16 -14.75 1.37
CA ARG A 42 14.34 -14.12 0.75
C ARG A 42 15.64 -14.91 0.99
N LYS A 43 15.58 -16.14 1.50
CA LYS A 43 16.78 -17.00 1.66
C LYS A 43 17.45 -17.34 0.34
N ASP A 44 16.65 -17.48 -0.71
CA ASP A 44 17.14 -17.65 -2.08
C ASP A 44 16.98 -16.31 -2.82
N GLU A 45 17.98 -15.93 -3.61
CA GLU A 45 17.90 -14.76 -4.46
C GLU A 45 16.76 -14.93 -5.48
N ILE A 46 15.85 -13.97 -5.53
CA ILE A 46 14.69 -14.02 -6.44
C ILE A 46 15.16 -13.67 -7.86
N ASP A 47 15.06 -14.63 -8.77
CA ASP A 47 15.36 -14.41 -10.19
C ASP A 47 14.16 -13.78 -10.92
N PHE A 48 14.12 -12.45 -10.90
CA PHE A 48 13.11 -11.66 -11.61
C PHE A 48 13.23 -11.74 -13.14
N ASP A 49 14.44 -11.98 -13.67
CA ASP A 49 14.65 -12.09 -15.12
C ASP A 49 13.97 -13.37 -15.66
N LYS A 50 14.00 -14.47 -14.89
CA LYS A 50 13.23 -15.68 -15.20
C LYS A 50 11.73 -15.44 -15.23
N ILE A 51 11.19 -14.66 -14.29
CA ILE A 51 9.75 -14.30 -14.27
C ILE A 51 9.37 -13.56 -15.54
N ILE A 52 10.13 -12.53 -15.92
CA ILE A 52 9.89 -11.76 -17.15
C ILE A 52 10.02 -12.63 -18.40
N LYS A 53 10.99 -13.54 -18.43
CA LYS A 53 11.15 -14.50 -19.52
C LYS A 53 9.90 -15.37 -19.68
N GLN A 54 9.39 -15.92 -18.58
CA GLN A 54 8.16 -16.74 -18.56
C GLN A 54 6.93 -15.95 -19.02
N LEU A 55 6.74 -14.72 -18.53
CA LEU A 55 5.66 -13.85 -18.98
C LEU A 55 5.75 -13.56 -20.49
N GLY A 56 6.98 -13.43 -21.00
CA GLY A 56 7.27 -13.22 -22.41
C GLY A 56 7.00 -14.43 -23.31
N GLU A 57 6.79 -15.64 -22.78
CA GLU A 57 6.46 -16.84 -23.58
C GLU A 57 5.05 -16.76 -24.18
N THR A 58 4.14 -16.00 -23.56
CA THR A 58 2.77 -15.83 -24.06
C THR A 58 2.58 -14.49 -24.75
N HIS A 59 2.97 -14.40 -26.03
CA HIS A 59 2.97 -13.14 -26.80
C HIS A 59 1.60 -12.46 -26.97
N THR A 60 0.50 -13.19 -26.83
CA THR A 60 -0.86 -12.66 -26.95
C THR A 60 -1.34 -11.97 -25.68
N ALA A 61 -0.76 -12.30 -24.52
CA ALA A 61 -1.11 -11.72 -23.24
C ALA A 61 -0.18 -10.54 -22.92
N ARG A 62 -0.67 -9.32 -23.14
CA ARG A 62 0.10 -8.09 -22.90
C ARG A 62 -0.20 -7.43 -21.56
N ALA A 63 -1.38 -7.66 -20.99
CA ALA A 63 -1.76 -7.09 -19.70
C ALA A 63 -1.19 -7.95 -18.56
N ILE A 64 -0.48 -7.31 -17.63
CA ILE A 64 0.05 -7.95 -16.42
C ILE A 64 -0.60 -7.28 -15.22
N VAL A 65 -1.25 -8.09 -14.39
CA VAL A 65 -1.79 -7.66 -13.10
C VAL A 65 -0.79 -8.06 -12.02
N ILE A 66 -0.32 -7.09 -11.23
CA ILE A 66 0.70 -7.30 -10.23
C ILE A 66 0.18 -7.03 -8.81
N PHE A 67 0.30 -8.04 -7.96
CA PHE A 67 0.06 -7.98 -6.51
C PHE A 67 1.39 -8.25 -5.79
N ALA A 68 2.19 -7.21 -5.62
CA ALA A 68 3.52 -7.32 -5.00
C ALA A 68 3.83 -6.09 -4.15
N ASN A 69 4.83 -6.17 -3.28
CA ASN A 69 5.29 -5.01 -2.51
C ASN A 69 6.13 -4.05 -3.39
N ASP A 70 6.38 -2.86 -2.87
CA ASP A 70 7.09 -1.78 -3.57
C ASP A 70 8.45 -2.21 -4.14
N GLU A 71 9.21 -3.02 -3.40
CA GLU A 71 10.56 -3.44 -3.81
C GLU A 71 10.52 -4.51 -4.90
N ASP A 72 9.62 -5.49 -4.77
CA ASP A 72 9.43 -6.53 -5.79
C ASP A 72 8.91 -5.93 -7.11
N ILE A 73 8.03 -4.92 -7.04
CA ILE A 73 7.56 -4.17 -8.23
C ILE A 73 8.75 -3.50 -8.91
N LYS A 74 9.58 -2.77 -8.15
CA LYS A 74 10.78 -2.10 -8.69
C LYS A 74 11.69 -3.09 -9.42
N GLN A 75 11.95 -4.24 -8.81
CA GLN A 75 12.81 -5.27 -9.38
C GLN A 75 12.20 -5.92 -10.64
N ILE A 76 10.88 -6.14 -10.67
CA ILE A 76 10.17 -6.64 -11.86
C ILE A 76 10.25 -5.65 -13.01
N LEU A 77 10.00 -4.36 -12.76
CA LEU A 77 10.09 -3.31 -13.78
C LEU A 77 11.52 -3.18 -14.31
N ALA A 78 12.52 -3.26 -13.43
CA ALA A 78 13.93 -3.26 -13.82
C ALA A 78 14.29 -4.49 -14.68
N ALA A 79 13.82 -5.68 -14.33
CA ALA A 79 14.00 -6.90 -15.13
C ALA A 79 13.33 -6.79 -16.51
N ALA A 80 12.12 -6.25 -16.57
CA ALA A 80 11.41 -6.01 -17.84
C ALA A 80 12.17 -5.03 -18.74
N LYS A 81 12.74 -3.97 -18.16
CA LYS A 81 13.58 -3.01 -18.85
C LYS A 81 14.87 -3.65 -19.39
N ARG A 82 15.58 -4.44 -18.57
CA ARG A 82 16.77 -5.21 -18.99
C ARG A 82 16.47 -6.18 -20.13
N ALA A 83 15.30 -6.81 -20.10
CA ALA A 83 14.84 -7.72 -21.15
C ALA A 83 14.33 -7.00 -22.42
N GLY A 84 14.43 -5.67 -22.51
CA GLY A 84 14.02 -4.89 -23.67
C GLY A 84 12.50 -4.89 -23.91
N LYS A 85 11.69 -4.99 -22.85
CA LYS A 85 10.22 -5.08 -22.93
C LYS A 85 9.50 -3.74 -22.76
N VAL A 86 10.19 -2.62 -22.95
CA VAL A 86 9.61 -1.27 -22.89
C VAL A 86 8.45 -1.15 -23.89
N GLY A 87 7.28 -0.73 -23.41
CA GLY A 87 6.05 -0.60 -24.21
C GLY A 87 5.38 -1.92 -24.63
N HIS A 88 5.95 -3.07 -24.24
CA HIS A 88 5.35 -4.37 -24.58
C HIS A 88 4.18 -4.72 -23.67
N PHE A 89 4.39 -4.63 -22.36
CA PHE A 89 3.40 -4.96 -21.34
C PHE A 89 2.58 -3.74 -20.91
N LEU A 90 1.33 -4.00 -20.52
CA LEU A 90 0.44 -3.05 -19.88
C LEU A 90 0.26 -3.45 -18.42
N TRP A 91 0.73 -2.59 -17.51
CA TRP A 91 0.76 -2.91 -16.10
C TRP A 91 -0.53 -2.48 -15.39
N VAL A 92 -1.05 -3.37 -14.56
CA VAL A 92 -2.17 -3.10 -13.65
C VAL A 92 -1.71 -3.40 -12.22
N GLY A 93 -1.45 -2.36 -11.44
CA GLY A 93 -0.91 -2.47 -10.08
C GLY A 93 -1.98 -2.42 -8.99
N SER A 94 -1.82 -3.24 -7.94
CA SER A 94 -2.63 -3.19 -6.72
C SER A 94 -2.34 -1.96 -5.84
N ASP A 95 -3.06 -1.85 -4.71
CA ASP A 95 -2.93 -0.75 -3.74
C ASP A 95 -1.52 -0.56 -3.16
N THR A 96 -0.73 -1.63 -3.14
CA THR A 96 0.68 -1.61 -2.74
C THR A 96 1.51 -0.71 -3.65
N TRP A 97 1.29 -0.77 -4.96
CA TRP A 97 1.87 0.16 -5.93
C TRP A 97 1.26 1.55 -5.72
N GLY A 98 -0.08 1.64 -5.82
CA GLY A 98 -0.80 2.90 -5.65
C GLY A 98 -0.24 4.01 -6.55
N SER A 99 -0.04 5.19 -5.96
CA SER A 99 0.51 6.38 -6.64
C SER A 99 1.97 6.68 -6.23
N LYS A 100 2.72 5.68 -5.74
CA LYS A 100 4.10 5.89 -5.25
C LYS A 100 5.07 6.04 -6.41
N ILE A 101 6.02 6.97 -6.28
CA ILE A 101 7.08 7.20 -7.28
C ILE A 101 8.27 6.23 -7.07
N ASN A 102 8.55 5.83 -5.83
CA ASN A 102 9.71 5.00 -5.49
C ASN A 102 9.83 3.69 -6.31
N PRO A 103 8.75 2.92 -6.57
CA PRO A 103 8.83 1.72 -7.40
C PRO A 103 9.20 2.00 -8.87
N LEU A 104 9.06 3.25 -9.34
CA LEU A 104 9.30 3.66 -10.73
C LEU A 104 10.65 4.32 -10.94
N SER A 105 11.38 4.63 -9.86
CA SER A 105 12.64 5.37 -9.93
C SER A 105 13.65 4.64 -10.82
N GLU A 106 14.05 5.26 -11.93
CA GLU A 106 14.93 4.73 -13.00
C GLU A 106 14.25 3.74 -13.98
N GLN A 107 12.96 3.49 -13.81
CA GLN A 107 12.11 2.60 -14.62
C GLN A 107 10.81 3.28 -15.07
N GLU A 108 10.82 4.59 -15.28
CA GLU A 108 9.64 5.38 -15.63
C GLU A 108 9.07 5.00 -17.00
N ASP A 109 9.96 4.73 -17.97
CA ASP A 109 9.64 4.37 -19.35
C ASP A 109 8.90 3.04 -19.50
N ILE A 110 9.27 2.03 -18.70
CA ILE A 110 8.60 0.72 -18.70
C ILE A 110 7.21 0.77 -18.04
N ALA A 111 6.97 1.77 -17.18
CA ALA A 111 5.71 1.97 -16.47
C ALA A 111 4.74 2.94 -17.17
N GLU A 112 5.11 3.50 -18.33
CA GLU A 112 4.24 4.38 -19.12
C GLU A 112 2.86 3.73 -19.36
N GLY A 113 1.80 4.46 -19.00
CA GLY A 113 0.43 4.01 -19.16
C GLY A 113 -0.04 2.97 -18.13
N ALA A 114 0.79 2.62 -17.14
CA ALA A 114 0.40 1.73 -16.05
C ALA A 114 -0.84 2.25 -15.33
N ILE A 115 -1.78 1.35 -15.03
CA ILE A 115 -3.00 1.66 -14.29
C ILE A 115 -2.83 1.11 -12.87
N THR A 116 -3.03 1.94 -11.87
CA THR A 116 -2.90 1.51 -10.48
C THR A 116 -4.14 1.90 -9.69
N ILE A 117 -4.42 1.14 -8.64
CA ILE A 117 -5.51 1.45 -7.71
C ILE A 117 -4.91 1.90 -6.39
N LEU A 118 -5.61 2.79 -5.69
CA LEU A 118 -5.23 3.21 -4.35
C LEU A 118 -6.50 3.42 -3.53
N PRO A 119 -6.60 2.90 -2.29
CA PRO A 119 -7.71 3.22 -1.41
C PRO A 119 -7.87 4.73 -1.30
N LYS A 120 -9.11 5.19 -1.50
CA LYS A 120 -9.45 6.61 -1.45
C LYS A 120 -9.08 7.15 -0.07
N ARG A 121 -8.12 8.07 -0.05
CA ARG A 121 -7.48 8.59 1.16
C ARG A 121 -7.51 10.10 1.17
N ALA A 122 -7.52 10.69 2.36
CA ALA A 122 -7.22 12.10 2.56
C ALA A 122 -5.91 12.23 3.35
N THR A 123 -5.15 13.28 3.05
CA THR A 123 -4.00 13.67 3.85
C THR A 123 -4.47 14.19 5.20
N ILE A 124 -3.84 13.73 6.28
CA ILE A 124 -4.14 14.19 7.64
C ILE A 124 -3.09 15.21 8.08
N GLU A 125 -3.38 16.50 7.92
CA GLU A 125 -2.44 17.61 8.20
C GLU A 125 -1.90 17.59 9.65
N GLY A 126 -2.75 17.19 10.61
CA GLY A 126 -2.35 17.05 12.01
C GLY A 126 -1.27 15.98 12.22
N PHE A 127 -1.28 14.92 11.41
CA PHE A 127 -0.23 13.90 11.43
C PHE A 127 1.07 14.42 10.82
N ASP A 128 1.00 15.13 9.70
CA ASP A 128 2.19 15.75 9.08
C ASP A 128 2.89 16.69 10.06
N THR A 129 2.10 17.54 10.73
CA THR A 129 2.61 18.46 11.76
C THR A 129 3.25 17.68 12.92
N TYR A 130 2.61 16.62 13.40
CA TYR A 130 3.15 15.79 14.48
C TYR A 130 4.45 15.09 14.09
N PHE A 131 4.50 14.47 12.91
CA PHE A 131 5.61 13.64 12.44
C PHE A 131 6.83 14.49 12.09
N THR A 132 6.64 15.58 11.34
CA THR A 132 7.73 16.49 10.96
C THR A 132 8.32 17.25 12.15
N SER A 133 7.57 17.42 13.24
CA SER A 133 8.07 18.02 14.47
C SER A 133 8.89 17.04 15.34
N ARG A 134 8.99 15.75 14.98
CA ARG A 134 9.73 14.76 15.78
C ARG A 134 11.24 15.00 15.66
N THR A 135 11.93 14.89 16.79
CA THR A 135 13.39 14.95 16.91
C THR A 135 13.87 13.81 17.81
N LEU A 136 15.17 13.51 17.75
CA LEU A 136 15.79 12.53 18.64
C LEU A 136 15.57 12.85 20.13
N GLU A 137 15.45 14.14 20.47
CA GLU A 137 15.23 14.58 21.84
C GLU A 137 13.79 14.35 22.31
N ASN A 138 12.80 14.60 21.45
CA ASN A 138 11.38 14.61 21.83
C ASN A 138 10.63 13.30 21.53
N ASN A 139 11.30 12.32 20.89
CA ASN A 139 10.68 11.05 20.47
C ASN A 139 11.34 9.82 21.10
N ARG A 140 11.71 9.89 22.37
CA ARG A 140 12.39 8.79 23.09
C ARG A 140 11.53 7.54 23.31
N ARG A 141 10.21 7.64 23.10
CA ARG A 141 9.26 6.51 23.23
C ARG A 141 9.42 5.49 22.11
N ASN A 142 9.79 5.94 20.91
CA ASN A 142 9.94 5.05 19.76
C ASN A 142 11.39 4.55 19.69
N VAL A 143 11.57 3.26 20.03
CA VAL A 143 12.90 2.62 20.09
C VAL A 143 13.58 2.51 18.72
N TRP A 144 12.80 2.52 17.63
CA TRP A 144 13.32 2.44 16.25
C TRP A 144 13.61 3.83 15.64
N PHE A 145 13.31 4.91 16.36
CA PHE A 145 13.43 6.25 15.79
C PHE A 145 14.89 6.66 15.53
N ALA A 146 15.84 6.11 16.30
CA ALA A 146 17.27 6.34 16.09
C ALA A 146 17.75 5.74 14.75
N GLU A 147 17.37 4.49 14.47
CA GLU A 147 17.67 3.80 13.22
C GLU A 147 17.04 4.52 12.02
N TYR A 148 15.74 4.87 12.13
CA TYR A 148 15.06 5.69 11.14
C TYR A 148 15.79 7.01 10.86
N TRP A 149 16.28 7.69 11.90
CA TRP A 149 16.99 8.96 11.75
C TRP A 149 18.29 8.81 10.94
N GLU A 150 19.06 7.76 11.21
CA GLU A 150 20.29 7.46 10.48
C GLU A 150 20.02 7.22 9.00
N GLU A 151 19.03 6.38 8.69
CA GLU A 151 18.66 6.05 7.31
C GLU A 151 18.10 7.27 6.56
N ASN A 152 17.18 7.99 7.19
CA ASN A 152 16.45 9.10 6.56
C ASN A 152 17.35 10.31 6.25
N PHE A 153 18.37 10.56 7.06
CA PHE A 153 19.34 11.65 6.84
C PHE A 153 20.69 11.17 6.28
N ASN A 154 20.82 9.86 6.02
CA ASN A 154 22.05 9.20 5.59
C ASN A 154 23.27 9.61 6.44
N CYS A 155 23.13 9.47 7.76
CA CYS A 155 24.14 9.84 8.74
C CYS A 155 24.23 8.80 9.86
N LYS A 156 25.28 8.86 10.68
CA LYS A 156 25.47 7.97 11.84
C LYS A 156 25.39 8.73 13.16
N LEU A 157 24.61 8.21 14.09
CA LEU A 157 24.53 8.66 15.47
C LEU A 157 25.75 8.13 16.21
N THR A 158 26.56 9.03 16.77
CA THR A 158 27.70 8.63 17.59
C THR A 158 27.20 8.04 18.91
N ILE A 159 27.02 6.72 18.95
CA ILE A 159 26.84 5.99 20.20
C ILE A 159 28.19 6.01 20.91
N SER A 160 28.24 6.57 22.12
CA SER A 160 29.45 6.61 22.95
C SER A 160 29.96 5.19 23.22
N GLY A 161 30.95 4.73 22.43
CA GLY A 161 31.60 3.44 22.61
C GLY A 161 31.97 2.69 21.33
N SER A 162 31.40 3.03 20.16
CA SER A 162 31.76 2.36 18.90
C SER A 162 33.01 2.99 18.27
N LYS A 163 34.14 2.30 18.42
CA LYS A 163 35.32 2.55 17.58
C LYS A 163 35.01 2.07 16.16
N LYS A 164 34.77 2.97 15.19
CA LYS A 164 35.38 2.95 13.84
C LYS A 164 34.73 3.87 12.79
N GLU A 165 35.59 4.12 11.80
CA GLU A 165 35.48 4.68 10.43
C GLU A 165 35.14 6.17 10.27
N ASP A 166 36.13 6.88 9.71
CA ASP A 166 36.25 8.34 9.59
C ASP A 166 35.54 8.88 8.33
N THR A 167 34.74 8.06 7.66
CA THR A 167 34.15 8.36 6.34
C THR A 167 32.65 8.66 6.38
N ASP A 168 31.93 8.25 7.43
CA ASP A 168 30.48 8.43 7.50
C ASP A 168 30.10 9.79 8.12
N ARG A 169 29.18 10.49 7.47
CA ARG A 169 28.61 11.76 7.95
C ARG A 169 27.98 11.55 9.33
N LYS A 170 28.38 12.35 10.32
CA LYS A 170 27.78 12.32 11.66
C LYS A 170 26.44 13.06 11.68
N CYS A 171 25.45 12.49 12.35
CA CYS A 171 24.20 13.19 12.63
C CYS A 171 24.43 14.27 13.69
N THR A 172 23.87 15.45 13.48
CA THR A 172 23.96 16.59 14.40
C THR A 172 22.82 16.60 15.43
N GLY A 173 21.71 15.92 15.13
CA GLY A 173 20.47 15.93 15.90
C GLY A 173 19.64 17.20 15.68
N GLN A 174 20.09 18.12 14.84
CA GLN A 174 19.39 19.36 14.48
C GLN A 174 18.66 19.25 13.14
N GLU A 175 18.81 18.14 12.42
CA GLU A 175 18.11 17.87 11.17
C GLU A 175 16.58 17.88 11.37
N ARG A 176 15.84 18.23 10.32
CA ARG A 176 14.38 18.34 10.34
C ARG A 176 13.74 17.54 9.21
N ILE A 177 12.84 16.64 9.58
CA ILE A 177 12.09 15.80 8.63
C ILE A 177 11.24 16.70 7.73
N GLY A 178 11.30 16.47 6.41
CA GLY A 178 10.58 17.27 5.41
C GLY A 178 11.27 18.57 5.01
N LYS A 179 12.33 18.99 5.73
CA LYS A 179 13.19 20.13 5.35
C LYS A 179 14.57 19.67 4.90
N ASP A 180 15.23 18.86 5.72
CA ASP A 180 16.57 18.32 5.45
C ASP A 180 16.52 16.88 4.91
N SER A 181 15.32 16.28 4.86
CA SER A 181 15.02 15.00 4.21
C SER A 181 13.72 15.10 3.42
N HIS A 182 13.54 14.24 2.43
CA HIS A 182 12.25 14.07 1.77
C HIS A 182 11.20 13.51 2.75
N TYR A 183 9.96 14.00 2.65
CA TYR A 183 8.82 13.51 3.43
C TYR A 183 7.57 13.55 2.55
N GLU A 184 6.91 12.41 2.46
CA GLU A 184 5.58 12.26 1.89
C GLU A 184 4.76 11.41 2.87
N GLN A 185 3.53 11.84 3.18
CA GLN A 185 2.66 11.09 4.08
C GLN A 185 2.32 9.72 3.46
N GLU A 186 2.51 8.64 4.24
CA GLU A 186 2.13 7.31 3.79
C GLU A 186 0.59 7.23 3.62
N GLY A 187 0.16 6.55 2.58
CA GLY A 187 -1.23 6.55 2.14
C GLY A 187 -2.25 5.96 3.08
N LYS A 188 -1.81 5.16 4.04
CA LYS A 188 -2.66 4.39 4.93
C LYS A 188 -2.72 5.02 6.32
N VAL A 189 -2.07 6.17 6.53
CA VAL A 189 -2.09 6.91 7.80
C VAL A 189 -3.51 7.18 8.29
N GLN A 190 -4.42 7.63 7.42
CA GLN A 190 -5.82 7.85 7.76
C GLN A 190 -6.45 6.57 8.33
N PHE A 191 -6.29 5.42 7.66
CA PHE A 191 -6.88 4.15 8.09
C PHE A 191 -6.31 3.67 9.43
N VAL A 192 -5.02 3.92 9.69
CA VAL A 192 -4.40 3.60 10.99
C VAL A 192 -5.00 4.46 12.10
N ILE A 193 -5.15 5.77 11.87
CA ILE A 193 -5.79 6.68 12.84
C ILE A 193 -7.24 6.24 13.09
N ASP A 194 -8.01 6.03 12.02
CA ASP A 194 -9.41 5.62 12.12
C ASP A 194 -9.58 4.27 12.83
N ALA A 195 -8.65 3.32 12.66
CA ALA A 195 -8.66 2.04 13.38
C ALA A 195 -8.44 2.21 14.90
N VAL A 196 -7.53 3.11 15.30
CA VAL A 196 -7.31 3.45 16.72
C VAL A 196 -8.56 4.11 17.30
N TYR A 197 -9.18 5.04 16.57
CA TYR A 197 -10.43 5.67 17.00
C TYR A 197 -11.59 4.68 17.05
N ALA A 198 -11.68 3.71 16.14
CA ALA A 198 -12.69 2.66 16.20
C ALA A 198 -12.60 1.86 17.51
N MET A 199 -11.38 1.52 17.94
CA MET A 199 -11.17 0.88 19.24
C MET A 199 -11.55 1.81 20.41
N ALA A 200 -11.16 3.09 20.35
CA ALA A 200 -11.50 4.07 21.38
C ALA A 200 -13.02 4.26 21.51
N HIS A 201 -13.74 4.39 20.41
CA HIS A 201 -15.20 4.48 20.38
C HIS A 201 -15.87 3.22 20.93
N ALA A 202 -15.35 2.04 20.57
CA ALA A 202 -15.86 0.77 21.10
C ALA A 202 -15.70 0.68 22.62
N LEU A 203 -14.52 1.01 23.13
CA LEU A 203 -14.23 1.03 24.56
C LEU A 203 -15.07 2.08 25.30
N HIS A 204 -15.29 3.24 24.68
CA HIS A 204 -16.14 4.29 25.24
C HIS A 204 -17.61 3.87 25.34
N HIS A 205 -18.16 3.25 24.30
CA HIS A 205 -19.53 2.73 24.34
C HIS A 205 -19.67 1.61 25.37
N MET A 206 -18.69 0.72 25.43
CA MET A 206 -18.63 -0.32 26.46
C MET A 206 -18.53 0.24 27.87
N ASN A 207 -17.73 1.28 28.07
CA ASN A 207 -17.64 1.96 29.35
C ASN A 207 -18.98 2.58 29.76
N LYS A 208 -19.64 3.31 28.86
CA LYS A 208 -20.96 3.89 29.13
C LYS A 208 -22.02 2.84 29.49
N ASP A 209 -22.03 1.72 28.78
CA ASP A 209 -23.02 0.67 28.99
C ASP A 209 -22.81 -0.12 30.27
N LEU A 210 -21.55 -0.37 30.66
CA LEU A 210 -21.22 -1.27 31.78
C LEU A 210 -20.88 -0.53 33.07
N CYS A 211 -20.36 0.68 32.95
CA CYS A 211 -19.78 1.40 34.08
C CYS A 211 -20.63 2.58 34.55
N ALA A 212 -21.66 3.01 33.79
CA ALA A 212 -22.54 4.13 34.14
C ALA A 212 -21.77 5.35 34.70
N ASP A 213 -21.88 5.63 35.99
CA ASP A 213 -21.23 6.76 36.69
C ASP A 213 -19.83 6.45 37.26
N TYR A 214 -19.29 5.25 37.03
CA TYR A 214 -17.99 4.85 37.54
C TYR A 214 -16.86 5.57 36.79
N PRO A 215 -15.91 6.24 37.48
CA PRO A 215 -14.80 6.90 36.83
C PRO A 215 -13.82 5.88 36.26
N GLY A 216 -13.67 5.85 34.94
CA GLY A 216 -12.74 4.95 34.26
C GLY A 216 -13.26 3.51 34.14
N VAL A 217 -12.34 2.53 34.20
CA VAL A 217 -12.68 1.11 33.96
C VAL A 217 -13.27 0.49 35.23
N CYS A 218 -14.53 0.06 35.16
CA CYS A 218 -15.21 -0.64 36.24
C CYS A 218 -14.94 -2.17 36.23
N PRO A 219 -15.17 -2.89 37.34
CA PRO A 219 -14.97 -4.33 37.41
C PRO A 219 -15.72 -5.11 36.33
N GLU A 220 -16.92 -4.70 35.93
CA GLU A 220 -17.65 -5.40 34.87
C GLU A 220 -16.93 -5.29 33.51
N MET A 221 -16.39 -4.11 33.20
CA MET A 221 -15.63 -3.88 31.97
C MET A 221 -14.30 -4.64 31.98
N GLU A 222 -13.63 -4.73 33.14
CA GLU A 222 -12.40 -5.50 33.32
C GLU A 222 -12.61 -7.01 33.05
N HIS A 223 -13.77 -7.55 33.44
CA HIS A 223 -14.11 -8.96 33.23
C HIS A 223 -14.83 -9.28 31.92
N ALA A 224 -15.22 -8.27 31.14
CA ALA A 224 -16.07 -8.44 29.97
C ALA A 224 -15.42 -9.23 28.82
N GLY A 225 -14.09 -9.27 28.75
CA GLY A 225 -13.31 -10.08 27.80
C GLY A 225 -13.51 -9.69 26.32
N GLY A 226 -12.73 -10.33 25.44
CA GLY A 226 -12.68 -9.98 24.02
C GLY A 226 -13.99 -10.20 23.24
N LYS A 227 -14.80 -11.21 23.62
CA LYS A 227 -16.07 -11.50 22.93
C LYS A 227 -17.12 -10.41 23.15
N LYS A 228 -17.16 -9.79 24.33
CA LYS A 228 -18.07 -8.67 24.62
C LYS A 228 -17.55 -7.41 23.93
N LEU A 229 -16.25 -7.11 24.02
CA LEU A 229 -15.61 -6.00 23.29
C LEU A 229 -15.83 -6.07 21.77
N LEU A 230 -15.72 -7.26 21.16
CA LEU A 230 -15.95 -7.44 19.72
C LEU A 230 -17.35 -7.00 19.27
N LYS A 231 -18.37 -7.14 20.12
CA LYS A 231 -19.73 -6.66 19.81
C LYS A 231 -19.76 -5.13 19.69
N TYR A 232 -19.06 -4.44 20.59
CA TYR A 232 -18.91 -2.98 20.55
C TYR A 232 -18.10 -2.51 19.35
N ILE A 233 -17.01 -3.22 19.03
CA ILE A 233 -16.19 -2.91 17.83
C ILE A 233 -17.05 -3.01 16.57
N ARG A 234 -17.85 -4.08 16.44
CA ARG A 234 -18.73 -4.27 15.26
C ARG A 234 -19.87 -3.26 15.15
N SER A 235 -20.24 -2.59 16.24
CA SER A 235 -21.33 -1.61 16.25
C SER A 235 -20.86 -0.15 16.19
N VAL A 236 -19.56 0.11 16.05
CA VAL A 236 -19.07 1.49 15.93
C VAL A 236 -19.60 2.14 14.65
N ASN A 237 -19.99 3.40 14.80
CA ASN A 237 -20.36 4.28 13.71
C ASN A 237 -20.00 5.71 14.14
N PHE A 238 -18.97 6.28 13.51
CA PHE A 238 -18.50 7.62 13.81
C PHE A 238 -17.89 8.26 12.56
N ASN A 239 -17.71 9.57 12.60
CA ASN A 239 -17.02 10.28 11.53
C ASN A 239 -15.51 10.20 11.74
N GLY A 240 -14.80 9.61 10.78
CA GLY A 240 -13.34 9.41 10.84
C GLY A 240 -12.55 10.70 10.71
N SER A 241 -11.23 10.57 10.81
CA SER A 241 -10.26 11.67 10.75
C SER A 241 -10.33 12.49 9.46
N ALA A 242 -10.72 11.87 8.34
CA ALA A 242 -10.92 12.52 7.05
C ALA A 242 -12.37 12.99 6.79
N GLY A 243 -13.24 12.98 7.80
CA GLY A 243 -14.64 13.35 7.63
C GLY A 243 -15.47 12.31 6.86
N THR A 244 -14.98 11.07 6.76
CA THR A 244 -15.72 9.96 6.15
C THR A 244 -16.21 8.99 7.23
N PRO A 245 -17.41 8.39 7.08
CA PRO A 245 -17.95 7.49 8.09
C PRO A 245 -17.13 6.20 8.20
N VAL A 246 -16.81 5.83 9.44
CA VAL A 246 -16.13 4.57 9.79
C VAL A 246 -17.17 3.66 10.42
N MET A 247 -17.47 2.56 9.74
CA MET A 247 -18.46 1.56 10.12
C MET A 247 -18.10 0.20 9.53
N PHE A 248 -18.64 -0.87 10.11
CA PHE A 248 -18.37 -2.24 9.70
C PHE A 248 -19.62 -2.95 9.18
N ASN A 249 -19.44 -3.79 8.15
CA ASN A 249 -20.49 -4.68 7.67
C ASN A 249 -20.63 -5.93 8.60
N LYS A 250 -21.49 -6.88 8.22
CA LYS A 250 -21.74 -8.11 8.99
C LYS A 250 -20.49 -9.00 9.19
N ASN A 251 -19.53 -8.91 8.26
CA ASN A 251 -18.27 -9.66 8.32
C ASN A 251 -17.20 -8.93 9.16
N GLY A 252 -17.37 -7.63 9.37
CA GLY A 252 -16.38 -6.78 10.04
C GLY A 252 -15.54 -5.93 9.08
N ASP A 253 -15.91 -5.86 7.81
CA ASP A 253 -15.17 -5.06 6.82
C ASP A 253 -15.74 -3.65 6.72
N ALA A 254 -14.85 -2.68 6.49
CA ALA A 254 -15.23 -1.32 6.13
C ALA A 254 -15.60 -1.24 4.64
N PRO A 255 -16.49 -0.31 4.22
CA PRO A 255 -16.82 -0.11 2.81
C PRO A 255 -15.58 0.33 2.01
N GLY A 256 -15.26 -0.43 0.96
CA GLY A 256 -14.11 -0.18 0.09
C GLY A 256 -14.36 0.99 -0.87
N ARG A 257 -13.39 1.88 -0.99
CA ARG A 257 -13.40 3.00 -1.93
C ARG A 257 -11.99 3.17 -2.48
N TYR A 258 -11.85 3.28 -3.79
CA TYR A 258 -10.56 3.34 -4.47
C TYR A 258 -10.56 4.45 -5.51
N ASP A 259 -9.42 5.13 -5.62
CA ASP A 259 -9.06 5.99 -6.72
C ASP A 259 -8.23 5.17 -7.72
N ILE A 260 -8.41 5.44 -9.01
CA ILE A 260 -7.75 4.76 -10.11
C ILE A 260 -6.86 5.76 -10.82
N PHE A 261 -5.57 5.44 -10.91
CA PHE A 261 -4.55 6.31 -11.49
C PHE A 261 -3.98 5.72 -12.77
N GLN A 262 -3.52 6.60 -13.65
CA GLN A 262 -2.68 6.24 -14.79
C GLN A 262 -1.35 6.99 -14.70
N TYR A 263 -0.23 6.28 -14.89
CA TYR A 263 1.10 6.88 -14.87
C TYR A 263 1.50 7.40 -16.26
N HIS A 264 1.91 8.68 -16.33
CA HIS A 264 2.45 9.31 -17.54
C HIS A 264 3.90 9.77 -17.31
N THR A 265 4.78 9.49 -18.27
CA THR A 265 6.19 9.86 -18.25
C THR A 265 6.42 11.35 -18.49
N THR A 266 7.65 11.78 -18.21
CA THR A 266 8.20 13.14 -18.33
C THR A 266 8.15 13.77 -19.71
N ASN A 267 7.87 13.00 -20.77
CA ASN A 267 7.71 13.53 -22.13
C ASN A 267 6.30 14.09 -22.41
N THR A 268 5.40 14.04 -21.43
CA THR A 268 4.07 14.67 -21.49
C THR A 268 4.07 16.04 -20.81
N THR A 269 3.07 16.88 -21.10
CA THR A 269 2.92 18.21 -20.47
C THR A 269 2.77 18.16 -18.95
N THR A 270 2.41 17.00 -18.39
CA THR A 270 2.21 16.79 -16.95
C THR A 270 2.65 15.38 -16.56
N PRO A 271 3.93 15.16 -16.17
CA PRO A 271 4.36 13.85 -15.68
C PRO A 271 3.73 13.44 -14.36
N GLY A 272 3.69 12.14 -14.12
CA GLY A 272 3.26 11.54 -12.86
C GLY A 272 1.94 10.79 -12.97
N TYR A 273 1.34 10.50 -11.81
CA TYR A 273 0.06 9.81 -11.74
C TYR A 273 -1.11 10.77 -11.92
N HIS A 274 -2.02 10.42 -12.82
CA HIS A 274 -3.26 11.14 -13.09
C HIS A 274 -4.46 10.34 -12.62
N LEU A 275 -5.36 10.98 -11.88
CA LEU A 275 -6.63 10.37 -11.51
C LEU A 275 -7.49 10.20 -12.76
N ILE A 276 -7.77 8.94 -13.13
CA ILE A 276 -8.57 8.58 -14.30
C ILE A 276 -9.92 7.98 -13.92
N GLY A 277 -10.17 7.72 -12.64
CA GLY A 277 -11.45 7.20 -12.19
C GLY A 277 -11.50 6.83 -10.73
N GLN A 278 -12.63 6.28 -10.32
CA GLN A 278 -12.90 5.87 -8.95
C GLN A 278 -13.75 4.58 -8.95
N TRP A 279 -13.57 3.77 -7.91
CA TRP A 279 -14.43 2.63 -7.62
C TRP A 279 -14.98 2.78 -6.20
N THR A 280 -16.28 2.68 -6.06
CA THR A 280 -16.96 2.66 -4.76
C THR A 280 -17.88 1.45 -4.71
N ASP A 281 -19.13 1.62 -5.14
CA ASP A 281 -20.03 0.50 -5.43
C ASP A 281 -19.95 0.11 -6.92
N ASP A 282 -19.73 1.10 -7.79
CA ASP A 282 -19.58 0.94 -9.24
C ASP A 282 -18.26 1.55 -9.74
N LEU A 283 -17.79 1.04 -10.89
CA LEU A 283 -16.61 1.56 -11.58
C LEU A 283 -16.97 2.81 -12.41
N GLN A 284 -16.25 3.90 -12.16
CA GLN A 284 -16.36 5.14 -12.93
C GLN A 284 -14.98 5.50 -13.50
N LEU A 285 -14.85 5.45 -14.83
CA LEU A 285 -13.61 5.78 -15.54
C LEU A 285 -13.82 6.92 -16.53
N ASN A 286 -12.92 7.89 -16.50
CA ASN A 286 -12.76 8.86 -17.58
C ASN A 286 -11.84 8.27 -18.63
N VAL A 287 -12.41 7.84 -19.76
CA VAL A 287 -11.68 7.13 -20.81
C VAL A 287 -10.95 8.07 -21.77
N SER A 288 -11.19 9.39 -21.69
CA SER A 288 -10.55 10.37 -22.58
C SER A 288 -9.01 10.37 -22.56
N PRO A 289 -8.31 10.19 -21.42
CA PRO A 289 -6.84 10.13 -21.35
C PRO A 289 -6.26 8.83 -21.91
N PHE A 290 -7.06 7.76 -22.02
CA PHE A 290 -6.60 6.50 -22.61
C PHE A 290 -6.29 6.70 -24.09
N TYR A 291 -7.08 7.50 -24.80
CA TYR A 291 -6.86 7.70 -26.23
C TYR A 291 -5.50 8.33 -26.54
N SER A 292 -4.92 9.21 -25.70
CA SER A 292 -3.62 9.82 -25.99
C SER A 292 -2.44 8.87 -25.76
N VAL A 293 -2.47 8.08 -24.68
CA VAL A 293 -1.38 7.13 -24.37
C VAL A 293 -1.40 5.95 -25.33
N PHE A 294 -2.59 5.39 -25.60
CA PHE A 294 -2.73 4.22 -26.47
C PHE A 294 -2.68 4.56 -27.98
N THR A 295 -2.77 5.84 -28.39
CA THR A 295 -2.54 6.24 -29.79
C THR A 295 -1.07 6.44 -30.14
N HIS A 296 -0.18 6.76 -29.19
CA HIS A 296 1.27 6.75 -29.46
C HIS A 296 1.79 5.33 -29.75
N PHE A 297 1.02 4.30 -29.38
CA PHE A 297 1.21 2.91 -29.79
C PHE A 297 0.47 2.54 -31.09
N GLN A 298 0.27 3.50 -32.02
CA GLN A 298 -0.30 3.30 -33.35
C GLN A 298 0.57 2.42 -34.26
N GLN A 299 0.65 1.14 -33.91
CA GLN A 299 0.45 0.05 -34.85
C GLN A 299 -0.20 -1.20 -34.22
N CYS A 300 -0.58 -1.18 -32.93
CA CYS A 300 -1.38 -2.26 -32.36
C CYS A 300 -2.60 -1.70 -31.64
N MET A 301 -3.75 -2.01 -32.24
CA MET A 301 -5.11 -1.98 -31.70
C MET A 301 -5.26 -1.58 -30.23
N ILE A 302 -6.20 -0.64 -29.98
CA ILE A 302 -7.00 -0.60 -28.75
C ILE A 302 -7.18 -2.06 -28.27
N PRO A 303 -6.89 -2.43 -27.01
CA PRO A 303 -7.03 -3.82 -26.59
C PRO A 303 -8.48 -4.24 -26.82
N LYS A 304 -8.71 -4.94 -27.94
CA LYS A 304 -9.98 -5.62 -28.19
C LYS A 304 -9.96 -6.79 -27.24
N TRP A 305 -10.61 -6.61 -26.10
CA TRP A 305 -10.93 -7.67 -25.15
C TRP A 305 -11.98 -8.59 -25.77
N TRP A 306 -11.56 -9.38 -26.76
CA TRP A 306 -12.35 -10.46 -27.36
C TRP A 306 -11.42 -11.66 -27.58
N LEU A 307 -11.39 -12.57 -26.61
CA LEU A 307 -11.07 -13.97 -26.87
C LEU A 307 -12.29 -14.57 -27.54
N LEU A 308 -12.32 -14.46 -28.87
CA LEU A 308 -12.98 -15.32 -29.86
C LEU A 308 -13.01 -14.53 -31.17
N GLN A 309 -12.11 -14.85 -32.10
CA GLN A 309 -12.47 -14.71 -33.50
C GLN A 309 -13.66 -15.67 -33.70
N SER A 310 -14.86 -15.13 -33.83
CA SER A 310 -15.99 -15.87 -34.38
C SER A 310 -15.54 -16.49 -35.71
N CYS A 311 -15.80 -17.79 -35.88
CA CYS A 311 -15.66 -18.48 -37.16
C CYS A 311 -16.44 -17.77 -38.27
#